data_AF-A0A521H6M2-F1
#
_entry.id   AF-A0A521H6M2-F1
#
_cell.length_a   1.000
_cell.length_b   1.000
_cell.length_c   1.000
_cell.angle_alpha   90.00
_cell.angle_beta   90.00
_cell.angle_gamma   90.00
#
_symmetry.space_group_name_H-M   'P 1'
#
loop_
_entity.id
_entity.type
_entity.pdbx_description
1 polymer ?
#
loop_
_entity_poly.entity_id
_entity_poly.type
_entity_poly.pdbx_seq_one_letter_code
_entity_poly.pdbx_strand_id
1 'polypeptide(L)'
;MLEIAASHETPIEVKAVIDGNDGENHVARKVKRAIDRQAGRIVDAELDDGEDVLVKRHLFRQFSIRVVSNTVKGVRIRFDPE
;
A
#
# COMPACT_ATOMS: atom_id res chain seq x y z
N MET A 1 5.46 -1.24 6.36
CA MET A 1 6.45 -1.02 5.29
C MET A 1 6.15 -1.97 4.16
N LEU A 2 6.05 -1.43 2.95
CA LEU A 2 5.72 -2.16 1.74
C LEU A 2 6.85 -1.97 0.72
N GLU A 3 7.03 -2.92 -0.16
CA GLU A 3 7.82 -2.77 -1.39
C GLU A 3 6.88 -2.83 -2.58
N ILE A 4 7.03 -1.89 -3.51
CA ILE A 4 6.27 -1.85 -4.76
C ILE A 4 7.25 -1.72 -5.92
N ALA A 5 7.18 -2.64 -6.87
CA ALA A 5 8.04 -2.62 -8.05
C ALA A 5 7.20 -2.77 -9.32
N ALA A 6 7.45 -1.93 -10.32
CA ALA A 6 7.03 -2.24 -11.68
C ALA A 6 7.93 -3.35 -12.27
N SER A 7 7.43 -4.10 -13.26
CA SER A 7 8.22 -5.16 -13.89
C SER A 7 9.61 -4.68 -14.33
N HIS A 8 10.65 -5.35 -13.85
CA HIS A 8 12.07 -5.07 -14.13
C HIS A 8 12.60 -3.72 -13.61
N GLU A 9 11.88 -3.02 -12.74
CA GLU A 9 12.35 -1.80 -12.06
C GLU A 9 12.84 -2.08 -10.64
N THR A 10 13.62 -1.16 -10.07
CA THR A 10 14.05 -1.26 -8.67
C THR A 10 12.85 -1.07 -7.73
N PRO A 11 12.65 -1.93 -6.72
CA PRO A 11 11.55 -1.78 -5.78
C PRO A 11 11.62 -0.44 -5.03
N ILE A 12 10.47 0.21 -4.92
CA ILE A 12 10.27 1.40 -4.10
C ILE A 12 9.82 0.94 -2.71
N GLU A 13 10.58 1.31 -1.69
CA GLU A 13 10.16 1.13 -0.31
C GLU A 13 9.13 2.21 0.05
N VAL A 14 7.93 1.78 0.40
CA VAL A 14 6.83 2.63 0.85
C VAL A 14 6.69 2.49 2.37
N LYS A 15 6.97 3.58 3.07
CA LYS A 15 6.80 3.67 4.52
C LYS A 15 5.51 4.39 4.88
N ALA A 16 4.58 3.66 5.50
CA ALA A 16 3.41 4.23 6.16
C ALA A 16 3.71 4.36 7.66
N VAL A 17 3.68 5.59 8.18
CA VAL A 17 3.84 5.86 9.61
C VAL A 17 2.48 5.83 10.27
N ILE A 18 2.31 4.94 11.25
CA ILE A 18 1.11 4.79 12.07
C ILE A 18 1.53 5.16 13.50
N ASP A 19 1.22 6.39 13.90
CA ASP A 19 1.74 7.08 15.10
C ASP A 19 0.70 7.29 16.21
N GLY A 20 -0.41 6.54 16.19
CA GLY A 20 -1.46 6.63 17.20
C GLY A 20 -2.20 5.31 17.43
N ASN A 21 -3.22 5.36 18.30
CA ASN A 21 -4.19 4.28 18.48
C ASN A 21 -5.23 4.31 17.34
N ASP A 22 -4.74 4.17 16.11
CA ASP A 22 -5.53 4.26 14.89
C ASP A 22 -6.38 2.99 14.70
N GLY A 23 -7.68 3.16 14.46
CA GLY A 23 -8.53 2.09 13.96
C GLY A 23 -8.23 1.76 12.50
N GLU A 24 -8.75 0.63 12.00
CA GLU A 24 -8.50 0.08 10.66
C GLU A 24 -8.68 1.12 9.55
N ASN A 25 -9.79 1.86 9.59
CA ASN A 25 -10.08 2.97 8.68
C ASN A 25 -9.00 4.07 8.61
N HIS A 26 -8.33 4.35 9.72
CA HIS A 26 -7.29 5.38 9.74
C HIS A 26 -5.95 4.81 9.29
N VAL A 27 -5.68 3.53 9.61
CA VAL A 27 -4.53 2.80 9.10
C VAL A 27 -4.59 2.71 7.58
N ALA A 28 -5.72 2.29 7.00
CA ALA A 28 -5.92 2.19 5.55
C ALA A 28 -5.66 3.53 4.85
N ARG A 29 -6.24 4.63 5.36
CA ARG A 29 -6.00 5.99 4.86
C ARG A 29 -4.53 6.38 4.88
N LYS A 30 -3.80 6.06 5.95
CA LYS A 30 -2.37 6.36 6.08
C LYS A 30 -1.52 5.52 5.11
N VAL A 31 -1.87 4.25 4.90
CA VAL A 31 -1.24 3.37 3.92
C VAL A 31 -1.47 3.90 2.50
N LYS A 32 -2.72 4.20 2.13
CA LYS A 32 -3.09 4.79 0.84
C LYS A 32 -2.28 6.06 0.54
N ARG A 33 -2.27 7.00 1.50
CA ARG A 33 -1.49 8.25 1.40
C ARG A 33 0.02 8.03 1.30
N ALA A 34 0.54 6.94 1.87
CA ALA A 34 1.96 6.61 1.77
C ALA A 34 2.28 6.09 0.36
N ILE A 35 1.41 5.24 -0.21
CA ILE A 35 1.53 4.72 -1.58
C ILE A 35 1.47 5.86 -2.59
N ASP A 36 0.45 6.72 -2.54
CA ASP A 36 0.33 7.85 -3.47
C ASP A 36 1.59 8.71 -3.50
N ARG A 37 2.14 9.03 -2.31
CA ARG A 37 3.28 9.94 -2.18
C ARG A 37 4.59 9.34 -2.65
N GLN A 38 4.79 8.04 -2.45
CA GLN A 38 6.08 7.38 -2.67
C GLN A 38 6.11 6.56 -3.96
N ALA A 39 4.99 5.94 -4.34
CA ALA A 39 4.86 5.05 -5.49
C ALA A 39 3.77 5.48 -6.49
N GLY A 40 3.12 6.64 -6.31
CA GLY A 40 2.05 7.16 -7.17
C GLY A 40 2.44 7.36 -8.65
N ARG A 41 3.72 7.26 -9.00
CA ARG A 41 4.20 7.30 -10.38
C ARG A 41 4.03 5.96 -11.12
N ILE A 42 3.94 4.85 -10.40
CA ILE A 42 3.90 3.49 -10.96
C ILE A 42 2.56 2.78 -10.69
N VAL A 43 1.89 3.14 -9.60
CA VAL A 43 0.61 2.58 -9.18
C VAL A 43 -0.31 3.70 -8.70
N ASP A 44 -1.61 3.47 -8.80
CA ASP A 44 -2.63 4.28 -8.15
C ASP A 44 -3.16 3.53 -6.93
N ALA A 45 -3.54 4.24 -5.88
CA ALA A 45 -4.15 3.64 -4.70
C ALA A 45 -5.53 4.25 -4.45
N GLU A 46 -6.48 3.42 -4.05
CA GLU A 46 -7.84 3.80 -3.71
C GLU A 46 -8.24 3.20 -2.36
N LEU A 47 -9.20 3.82 -1.70
CA LEU A 47 -9.89 3.23 -0.55
C LEU A 47 -11.20 2.65 -1.05
N ASP A 48 -11.49 1.40 -0.71
CA ASP A 48 -12.71 0.73 -1.17
C ASP A 48 -13.87 0.98 -0.20
N ASP A 49 -13.91 0.26 0.92
CA ASP A 49 -14.95 0.39 1.96
C ASP A 49 -14.53 1.21 3.19
N GLY A 50 -13.25 1.62 3.22
CA GLY A 50 -12.63 2.38 4.30
C GLY A 50 -11.48 1.64 4.97
N GLU A 51 -11.48 0.30 4.96
CA GLU A 51 -10.48 -0.54 5.63
C GLU A 51 -9.52 -1.17 4.62
N ASP A 52 -10.00 -1.44 3.41
CA ASP A 52 -9.18 -1.97 2.33
C ASP A 52 -8.57 -0.87 1.44
N VAL A 53 -7.32 -1.13 1.02
CA VAL A 53 -6.57 -0.27 0.09
C VAL A 53 -6.36 -1.05 -1.21
N LEU A 54 -7.07 -0.65 -2.25
CA LEU A 54 -6.93 -1.21 -3.59
C LEU A 54 -5.75 -0.53 -4.30
N VAL A 55 -4.79 -1.31 -4.78
CA VAL A 55 -3.63 -0.81 -5.53
C VAL A 55 -3.76 -1.22 -7.00
N LYS A 56 -3.85 -0.22 -7.88
CA LYS A 56 -4.07 -0.42 -9.32
C LYS A 56 -2.81 -0.09 -10.11
N ARG A 57 -2.61 -0.81 -11.22
CA ARG A 57 -1.53 -0.53 -12.16
C ARG A 57 -1.79 0.73 -12.99
N HIS A 58 -0.72 1.44 -13.34
CA HIS A 58 -0.77 2.41 -14.45
C HIS A 58 -0.54 1.70 -15.81
N LEU A 59 -1.35 2.05 -16.82
CA LEU A 59 -1.10 1.84 -18.27
C LEU A 59 -0.48 0.48 -18.64
N PHE A 60 -1.22 -0.62 -18.46
CA PHE A 60 -0.82 -2.00 -18.83
C PHE A 60 0.47 -2.55 -18.21
N ARG A 61 1.09 -1.85 -17.24
CA ARG A 61 2.28 -2.34 -16.55
C ARG A 61 1.91 -3.34 -15.46
N GLN A 62 2.60 -4.47 -15.40
CA GLN A 62 2.53 -5.36 -14.25
C GLN A 62 3.35 -4.75 -13.09
N PHE A 63 2.92 -5.00 -11.86
CA PHE A 63 3.65 -4.63 -10.65
C PHE A 63 3.60 -5.76 -9.63
N SER A 64 4.53 -5.74 -8.69
CA SER A 64 4.49 -6.58 -7.49
C SER A 64 4.38 -5.68 -6.25
N ILE A 65 3.68 -6.19 -5.24
CA ILE A 65 3.58 -5.58 -3.93
C ILE A 65 3.86 -6.64 -2.85
N ARG A 66 4.60 -6.24 -1.81
CA ARG A 66 4.92 -7.12 -0.69
C ARG A 66 4.94 -6.34 0.62
N VAL A 67 4.44 -6.94 1.70
CA VAL A 67 4.70 -6.44 3.05
C VAL A 67 6.11 -6.86 3.46
N VAL A 68 6.98 -5.88 3.73
CA VAL A 68 8.32 -6.13 4.25
C VAL A 68 8.31 -6.16 5.78
N SER A 69 7.52 -5.28 6.40
CA SER A 69 7.38 -5.22 7.86
C SER A 69 6.03 -4.63 8.24
N ASN A 70 5.37 -5.24 9.23
CA ASN A 70 4.17 -4.72 9.87
C ASN A 70 4.36 -4.70 11.39
N THR A 71 4.29 -3.52 11.98
CA THR A 71 4.39 -3.33 13.44
C THR A 71 3.04 -2.97 14.07
N VAL A 72 1.99 -2.81 13.27
CA VAL A 72 0.64 -2.54 13.74
C VAL A 72 0.07 -3.81 14.37
N LYS A 73 -0.48 -3.69 15.57
CA LYS A 73 -1.15 -4.80 16.26
C LYS A 73 -2.64 -4.77 15.96
N GLY A 74 -3.27 -5.94 15.88
CA GLY A 74 -4.71 -6.06 15.64
C GLY A 74 -5.14 -5.94 14.17
N VAL A 75 -4.27 -5.46 13.28
CA VAL A 75 -4.55 -5.35 11.83
C VAL A 75 -3.77 -6.40 11.06
N ARG A 76 -4.46 -7.16 10.19
CA ARG A 76 -3.84 -8.10 9.25
C ARG A 76 -3.84 -7.50 7.85
N ILE A 77 -2.67 -7.43 7.24
CA ILE A 77 -2.54 -7.04 5.83
C ILE A 77 -2.54 -8.31 4.99
N ARG A 78 -3.49 -8.43 4.08
CA ARG A 78 -3.56 -9.49 3.08
C ARG A 78 -3.53 -8.87 1.69
N PHE A 79 -3.07 -9.64 0.72
CA PHE A 79 -3.15 -9.26 -0.69
C PHE A 79 -4.05 -10.26 -1.38
N ASP A 80 -5.02 -9.74 -2.12
CA ASP A 80 -5.87 -10.50 -3.02
C ASP A 80 -5.78 -9.88 -4.42
N PRO A 81 -5.45 -10.66 -5.46
CA PRO A 81 -5.46 -10.17 -6.83
C PRO A 81 -6.90 -10.15 -7.37
N GLU A 82 -7.41 -8.97 -7.70
CA GLU A 82 -8.65 -8.76 -8.44
C GLU A 82 -8.42 -8.64 -9.96
#